data_AF-A0AAV9ZX38-F1
#
_entry.id   AF-A0AAV9ZX38-F1
#
_cell.length_a   1.000
_cell.length_b   1.000
_cell.length_c   1.000
_cell.angle_alpha   90.00
_cell.angle_beta   90.00
_cell.angle_gamma   90.00
#
_symmetry.space_group_name_H-M   'P 1'
#
loop_
_entity.id
_entity.type
_entity.pdbx_description
1 polymer ?
#
loop_
_entity_poly.entity_id
_entity_poly.type
_entity_poly.pdbx_seq_one_letter_code
_entity_poly.pdbx_strand_id
1 'polypeptide(L)'
;MSDSGSAADSLGSVEFEPVKGKQTVSNEDKASLRSELIAWRKDRHFRNGNSPYIPCEVLLPPKQLEKIVSSAATFLGKSIVEPRHVLKVVPWDMAPAADVSEVCDVISRWRLTLDIVRTPPSARRARKQARAHGPPPAPPPIFSLLTPAHSSPSTPRGRGGSLRGARGTSRRTNSIRPPTFLTQTPLPSAQHTSNPFPTPTYDDFFSGIASSHPPRLDFLFHLPSRRPLSLVPHSKK
;
A
#
# COMPACT_ATOMS: atom_id res chain seq x y z
N MET A 1 -19.64 27.08 -28.77
CA MET A 1 -19.91 26.44 -27.46
C MET A 1 -19.55 24.99 -27.65
N SER A 2 -18.32 24.62 -27.28
CA SER A 2 -17.79 23.27 -27.47
C SER A 2 -17.85 22.56 -26.14
N ASP A 3 -18.87 21.72 -25.96
CA ASP A 3 -18.94 20.76 -24.86
C ASP A 3 -17.82 19.74 -25.04
N SER A 4 -16.65 20.05 -24.47
CA SER A 4 -15.62 19.06 -24.20
C SER A 4 -16.12 18.19 -23.04
N GLY A 5 -16.97 17.22 -23.38
CA GLY A 5 -17.41 16.15 -22.49
C GLY A 5 -16.19 15.42 -21.94
N SER A 6 -15.79 15.83 -20.73
CA SER A 6 -14.74 15.19 -19.96
C SER A 6 -15.26 13.84 -19.51
N ALA A 7 -15.05 12.83 -20.35
CA ALA A 7 -15.11 11.42 -19.97
C ALA A 7 -13.89 11.09 -19.09
N ALA A 8 -13.74 11.82 -17.97
CA ALA A 8 -13.04 11.31 -16.82
C ALA A 8 -13.94 10.20 -16.27
N ASP A 9 -13.86 9.04 -16.92
CA ASP A 9 -14.35 7.77 -16.41
C ASP A 9 -13.99 7.75 -14.94
N SER A 10 -15.04 7.92 -14.13
CA SER A 10 -14.98 7.63 -12.71
C SER A 10 -14.68 6.14 -12.67
N LEU A 11 -13.39 5.80 -12.58
CA LEU A 11 -12.92 4.49 -12.19
C LEU A 11 -13.55 4.26 -10.83
N GLY A 12 -14.78 3.72 -10.86
CA GLY A 12 -15.59 3.46 -9.69
C GLY A 12 -14.69 2.75 -8.73
N SER A 13 -14.53 3.31 -7.53
CA SER A 13 -13.53 2.88 -6.57
C SER A 13 -13.63 1.37 -6.40
N VAL A 14 -12.74 0.63 -7.05
CA VAL A 14 -12.78 -0.83 -7.03
C VAL A 14 -12.38 -1.21 -5.61
N GLU A 15 -13.39 -1.56 -4.82
CA GLU A 15 -13.19 -1.91 -3.43
C GLU A 15 -12.38 -3.20 -3.37
N PHE A 16 -11.14 -3.08 -2.90
CA PHE A 16 -10.28 -4.23 -2.73
C PHE A 16 -10.59 -4.89 -1.39
N GLU A 17 -10.79 -6.20 -1.41
CA GLU A 17 -10.98 -7.03 -0.22
C GLU A 17 -9.68 -7.12 0.61
N PRO A 18 -9.59 -6.46 1.79
CA PRO A 18 -8.34 -6.39 2.53
C PRO A 18 -7.91 -7.78 3.01
N VAL A 19 -6.67 -8.15 2.72
CA VAL A 19 -6.14 -9.45 3.12
C VAL A 19 -5.81 -9.41 4.63
N LYS A 20 -6.56 -10.16 5.43
CA LYS A 20 -6.38 -10.20 6.89
C LYS A 20 -5.12 -11.02 7.24
N GLY A 21 -4.20 -10.44 8.00
CA GLY A 21 -3.04 -11.15 8.58
C GLY A 21 -1.70 -10.46 8.33
N LYS A 22 -0.60 -11.11 8.77
CA LYS A 22 0.75 -10.68 8.41
C LYS A 22 0.99 -11.03 6.95
N GLN A 23 1.01 -10.02 6.10
CA GLN A 23 1.26 -10.20 4.68
C GLN A 23 2.74 -10.06 4.37
N THR A 24 3.24 -10.95 3.51
CA THR A 24 4.58 -10.86 2.92
C THR A 24 4.40 -10.71 1.42
N VAL A 25 4.88 -9.60 0.87
CA VAL A 25 4.88 -9.35 -0.57
C VAL A 25 6.16 -9.94 -1.15
N SER A 26 6.03 -10.69 -2.25
CA SER A 26 7.17 -11.30 -2.93
C SER A 26 8.13 -10.21 -3.45
N ASN A 27 9.39 -10.57 -3.72
CA ASN A 27 10.33 -9.61 -4.29
C ASN A 27 9.99 -9.26 -5.75
N GLU A 28 9.36 -10.18 -6.49
CA GLU A 28 8.86 -9.95 -7.85
C GLU A 28 7.75 -8.90 -7.85
N ASP A 29 6.78 -9.01 -6.95
CA ASP A 29 5.68 -8.05 -6.83
C ASP A 29 6.18 -6.65 -6.43
N LYS A 30 7.18 -6.59 -5.55
CA LYS A 30 7.85 -5.32 -5.19
C LYS A 30 8.59 -4.72 -6.38
N ALA A 31 9.27 -5.53 -7.18
CA ALA A 31 9.96 -5.08 -8.39
C ALA A 31 8.96 -4.58 -9.44
N SER A 32 7.79 -5.23 -9.54
CA SER A 32 6.68 -4.77 -10.37
C SER A 32 6.17 -3.39 -9.94
N LEU A 33 5.82 -3.22 -8.65
CA LEU A 33 5.40 -1.93 -8.11
C LEU A 33 6.45 -0.83 -8.33
N ARG A 34 7.73 -1.16 -8.10
CA ARG A 34 8.85 -0.26 -8.34
C ARG A 34 8.89 0.20 -9.80
N SER A 35 8.71 -0.73 -10.73
CA SER A 35 8.74 -0.45 -12.17
C SER A 35 7.57 0.45 -12.59
N GLU A 36 6.36 0.20 -12.06
CA GLU A 36 5.19 1.05 -12.29
C GLU A 36 5.38 2.47 -11.76
N LEU A 37 5.93 2.62 -10.54
CA LEU A 37 6.22 3.95 -9.97
C LEU A 37 7.29 4.71 -10.75
N ILE A 38 8.30 4.01 -11.28
CA ILE A 38 9.32 4.62 -12.16
C ILE A 38 8.68 5.06 -13.49
N ALA A 39 7.81 4.22 -14.07
CA ALA A 39 7.09 4.56 -15.29
C ALA A 39 6.19 5.79 -15.09
N TRP A 40 5.42 5.81 -14.00
CA TRP A 40 4.60 6.97 -13.63
C TRP A 40 5.44 8.24 -13.47
N ARG A 41 6.60 8.16 -12.80
CA ARG A 41 7.49 9.32 -12.62
C ARG A 41 7.96 9.90 -13.95
N LYS A 42 8.36 9.04 -14.90
CA LYS A 42 8.79 9.46 -16.24
C LYS A 42 7.64 10.08 -17.03
N ASP A 43 6.47 9.46 -16.97
CA ASP A 43 5.26 9.97 -17.61
C ASP A 43 4.84 11.33 -17.04
N ARG A 44 4.86 11.49 -15.72
CA ARG A 44 4.54 12.76 -15.05
C ARG A 44 5.53 13.86 -15.40
N HIS A 45 6.82 13.54 -15.45
CA HIS A 45 7.86 14.48 -15.87
C HIS A 45 7.67 14.92 -17.33
N PHE A 46 7.33 13.98 -18.21
CA PHE A 46 6.99 14.27 -19.59
C PHE A 46 5.76 15.18 -19.71
N ARG A 47 4.68 14.89 -18.97
CA ARG A 47 3.46 15.72 -18.90
C ARG A 47 3.73 17.14 -18.37
N ASN A 48 4.72 17.30 -17.49
CA ASN A 48 5.16 18.60 -16.99
C ASN A 48 6.09 19.36 -17.96
N GLY A 49 6.16 18.92 -19.22
CA GLY A 49 6.93 19.59 -20.28
C GLY A 49 8.38 19.11 -20.40
N ASN A 50 8.75 17.99 -19.76
CA ASN A 50 10.09 17.40 -19.85
C ASN A 50 11.22 18.42 -19.61
N SER A 51 11.08 19.23 -18.56
CA SER A 51 12.02 20.32 -18.27
C SER A 51 13.44 19.76 -18.08
N PRO A 52 14.45 20.23 -18.83
CA PRO A 52 15.83 19.77 -18.66
C PRO A 52 16.45 20.21 -17.33
N TYR A 53 15.84 21.21 -16.67
CA TYR A 53 16.31 21.76 -15.41
C TYR A 53 15.78 21.02 -14.18
N ILE A 54 14.71 20.24 -14.32
CA ILE A 54 14.10 19.50 -13.22
C ILE A 54 14.30 18.02 -13.50
N PRO A 55 15.20 17.32 -12.77
CA PRO A 55 15.35 15.88 -12.91
C PRO A 55 14.05 15.14 -12.59
N CYS A 56 13.78 14.03 -13.28
CA CYS A 56 12.65 13.15 -12.99
C CYS A 56 12.61 12.73 -11.50
N GLU A 57 13.79 12.57 -10.90
CA GLU A 57 14.00 12.18 -9.51
C GLU A 57 13.47 13.20 -8.51
N VAL A 58 13.27 14.45 -8.90
CA VAL A 58 12.73 15.49 -8.01
C VAL A 58 11.24 15.28 -7.73
N LEU A 59 10.49 14.74 -8.70
CA LEU A 59 9.06 14.45 -8.51
C LEU A 59 8.89 13.49 -7.33
N LEU A 60 9.46 12.29 -7.45
CA LEU A 60 9.48 11.29 -6.39
C LEU A 60 10.93 10.89 -6.07
N PRO A 61 11.56 11.43 -5.03
CA PRO A 61 12.92 11.05 -4.64
C PRO A 61 13.14 9.53 -4.55
N PRO A 62 14.30 8.99 -4.99
CA PRO A 62 14.58 7.55 -4.95
C PRO A 62 14.39 6.92 -3.57
N LYS A 63 14.86 7.58 -2.51
CA LYS A 63 14.69 7.13 -1.12
C LYS A 63 13.22 6.99 -0.71
N GLN A 64 12.37 7.87 -1.22
CA GLN A 64 10.94 7.85 -0.96
C GLN A 64 10.28 6.71 -1.72
N LEU A 65 10.64 6.50 -2.99
CA LEU A 65 10.19 5.36 -3.78
C LEU A 65 10.54 4.03 -3.10
N GLU A 66 11.77 3.85 -2.62
CA GLU A 66 12.16 2.62 -1.89
C GLU A 66 11.30 2.38 -0.65
N LYS A 67 10.96 3.45 0.09
CA LYS A 67 10.12 3.35 1.28
C LYS A 67 8.69 2.94 0.95
N ILE A 68 8.12 3.47 -0.14
CA ILE A 68 6.80 3.06 -0.64
C ILE A 68 6.84 1.57 -1.00
N VAL A 69 7.83 1.14 -1.80
CA VAL A 69 7.99 -0.26 -2.23
C VAL A 69 8.22 -1.20 -1.03
N SER A 70 9.04 -0.79 -0.07
CA SER A 70 9.29 -1.57 1.15
C SER A 70 8.02 -1.72 2.01
N SER A 71 7.11 -0.76 1.91
CA SER A 71 5.84 -0.73 2.65
C SER A 71 4.67 -1.32 1.85
N ALA A 72 4.92 -1.97 0.72
CA ALA A 72 3.90 -2.59 -0.14
C ALA A 72 2.87 -3.45 0.63
N ALA A 73 3.36 -4.23 1.60
CA ALA A 73 2.51 -5.08 2.45
C ALA A 73 1.47 -4.29 3.27
N THR A 74 1.78 -3.03 3.64
CA THR A 74 0.85 -2.19 4.41
C THR A 74 -0.33 -1.72 3.56
N PHE A 75 -0.13 -1.50 2.26
CA PHE A 75 -1.19 -1.06 1.34
C PHE A 75 -2.17 -2.18 1.02
N LEU A 76 -1.70 -3.42 0.92
CA LEU A 76 -2.56 -4.59 0.73
C LEU A 76 -3.48 -4.90 1.93
N GLY A 77 -3.15 -4.35 3.10
CA GLY A 77 -4.00 -4.43 4.30
C GLY A 77 -5.12 -3.39 4.35
N LYS A 78 -5.21 -2.49 3.37
CA LYS A 78 -6.23 -1.43 3.30
C LYS A 78 -7.33 -1.83 2.32
N SER A 79 -8.58 -1.44 2.52
CA SER A 79 -9.58 -1.57 1.45
C SER A 79 -9.24 -0.56 0.35
N ILE A 80 -9.17 0.72 0.72
CA ILE A 80 -8.93 1.85 -0.18
C ILE A 80 -7.57 2.49 0.13
N VAL A 81 -6.74 2.71 -0.90
CA VAL A 81 -5.45 3.40 -0.76
C VAL A 81 -5.65 4.90 -0.88
N GLU A 82 -5.93 5.55 0.23
CA GLU A 82 -6.03 7.02 0.25
C GLU A 82 -4.66 7.73 0.38
N PRO A 83 -4.55 9.00 -0.07
CA PRO A 83 -3.32 9.82 0.03
C PRO A 83 -2.71 9.86 1.45
N ARG A 84 -3.54 9.92 2.49
CA ARG A 84 -3.09 9.90 3.89
C ARG A 84 -2.28 8.65 4.25
N HIS A 85 -2.50 7.52 3.58
CA HIS A 85 -1.74 6.30 3.80
C HIS A 85 -0.33 6.40 3.20
N VAL A 86 -0.21 6.98 2.00
CA VAL A 86 1.09 7.20 1.34
C VAL A 86 1.92 8.20 2.14
N LEU A 87 1.33 9.33 2.53
CA LEU A 87 2.00 10.37 3.31
C LEU A 87 2.43 9.89 4.71
N LYS A 88 1.70 8.93 5.30
CA LYS A 88 2.09 8.32 6.58
C LYS A 88 3.35 7.46 6.46
N VAL A 89 3.55 6.81 5.31
CA VAL A 89 4.74 5.98 5.05
C VAL A 89 5.93 6.86 4.64
N VAL A 90 5.65 7.88 3.84
CA VAL A 90 6.66 8.76 3.25
C VAL A 90 6.23 10.22 3.42
N PRO A 91 6.92 11.01 4.25
CA PRO A 91 6.71 12.45 4.27
C PRO A 91 7.16 13.02 2.91
N TRP A 92 6.23 13.63 2.19
CA TRP A 92 6.42 14.13 0.82
C TRP A 92 5.82 15.53 0.71
N ASP A 93 6.33 16.42 1.55
CA ASP A 93 5.74 17.75 1.80
C ASP A 93 5.74 18.67 0.55
N MET A 94 6.61 18.39 -0.42
CA MET A 94 6.71 19.16 -1.67
C MET A 94 5.82 18.64 -2.80
N ALA A 95 5.17 17.48 -2.64
CA ALA A 95 4.30 16.95 -3.68
C ALA A 95 2.96 17.68 -3.71
N PRO A 96 2.47 18.10 -4.89
CA PRO A 96 1.10 18.54 -5.02
C PRO A 96 0.15 17.37 -4.72
N ALA A 97 -1.02 17.67 -4.16
CA ALA A 97 -2.01 16.65 -3.78
C ALA A 97 -2.42 15.75 -4.96
N ALA A 98 -2.44 16.30 -6.19
CA ALA A 98 -2.72 15.56 -7.41
C ALA A 98 -1.70 14.44 -7.66
N ASP A 99 -0.40 14.70 -7.45
CA ASP A 99 0.66 13.70 -7.65
C ASP A 99 0.52 12.56 -6.64
N VAL A 100 0.20 12.88 -5.38
CA VAL A 100 -0.04 11.87 -4.35
C VAL A 100 -1.25 11.00 -4.69
N SER A 101 -2.32 11.61 -5.24
CA SER A 101 -3.50 10.88 -5.69
C SER A 101 -3.16 9.94 -6.86
N GLU A 102 -2.43 10.40 -7.87
CA GLU A 102 -2.02 9.54 -8.98
C GLU A 102 -1.13 8.37 -8.52
N VAL A 103 -0.26 8.59 -7.52
CA VAL A 103 0.52 7.50 -6.91
C VAL A 103 -0.37 6.50 -6.19
N CYS A 104 -1.44 6.94 -5.51
CA CYS A 104 -2.45 6.03 -4.96
C CYS A 104 -3.12 5.19 -6.05
N ASP A 105 -3.37 5.77 -7.22
CA ASP A 105 -3.96 5.07 -8.35
C ASP A 105 -3.00 4.02 -8.92
N VAL A 106 -1.71 4.34 -9.04
CA VAL A 106 -0.66 3.38 -9.44
C VAL A 106 -0.60 2.22 -8.45
N ILE A 107 -0.58 2.50 -7.15
CA ILE A 107 -0.59 1.44 -6.13
C ILE A 107 -1.87 0.62 -6.25
N SER A 108 -3.03 1.25 -6.43
CA SER A 108 -4.31 0.54 -6.56
C SER A 108 -4.35 -0.35 -7.80
N ARG A 109 -3.84 0.13 -8.94
CA ARG A 109 -3.72 -0.66 -10.17
C ARG A 109 -2.78 -1.85 -9.99
N TRP A 110 -1.59 -1.62 -9.42
CA TRP A 110 -0.66 -2.68 -9.08
C TRP A 110 -1.33 -3.76 -8.21
N ARG A 111 -2.12 -3.37 -7.20
CA ARG A 111 -2.86 -4.33 -6.34
C ARG A 111 -3.84 -5.20 -7.11
N LEU A 112 -4.45 -4.67 -8.18
CA LEU A 112 -5.36 -5.44 -9.05
C LEU A 112 -4.60 -6.42 -9.95
N THR A 113 -3.35 -6.13 -10.28
CA THR A 113 -2.49 -7.05 -11.04
C THR A 113 -1.96 -8.20 -10.21
N LEU A 114 -1.93 -8.06 -8.88
CA LEU A 114 -1.52 -9.13 -8.00
C LEU A 114 -2.57 -10.23 -8.05
N ASP A 115 -2.18 -11.36 -8.62
CA ASP A 115 -2.90 -12.60 -8.42
C ASP A 115 -2.62 -13.02 -6.98
N ILE A 116 -3.42 -12.51 -6.04
CA ILE A 116 -3.29 -12.84 -4.63
C ILE A 116 -3.76 -14.27 -4.49
N VAL A 117 -2.83 -15.19 -4.75
CA VAL A 117 -2.91 -16.56 -4.30
C VAL A 117 -2.95 -16.47 -2.78
N ARG A 118 -4.16 -16.37 -2.23
CA ARG A 118 -4.42 -16.46 -0.79
C ARG A 118 -3.80 -17.77 -0.36
N THR A 119 -2.60 -17.70 0.20
CA THR A 119 -1.89 -18.88 0.65
C THR A 119 -2.83 -19.56 1.64
N PRO A 120 -3.27 -20.80 1.38
CA PRO A 120 -4.23 -21.45 2.25
C PRO A 120 -3.69 -21.40 3.68
N PRO A 121 -4.53 -21.10 4.69
CA PRO A 121 -4.08 -21.02 6.07
C PRO A 121 -3.31 -22.28 6.40
N SER A 122 -2.02 -22.11 6.73
CA SER A 122 -1.07 -23.20 6.96
C SER A 122 -1.75 -24.38 7.66
N ALA A 123 -1.78 -25.55 6.99
CA ALA A 123 -2.39 -26.78 7.51
C ALA A 123 -1.85 -27.17 8.90
N ARG A 124 -0.64 -26.72 9.24
CA ARG A 124 -0.03 -26.89 10.56
C ARG A 124 -0.81 -26.16 11.67
N ARG A 125 -1.36 -24.97 11.39
CA ARG A 125 -2.18 -24.21 12.34
C ARG A 125 -3.57 -24.83 12.52
N ALA A 126 -4.16 -25.30 11.42
CA ALA A 126 -5.42 -26.06 11.47
C ALA A 126 -5.27 -27.35 12.31
N ARG A 127 -4.17 -28.09 12.15
CA ARG A 127 -3.87 -29.27 12.99
C ARG A 127 -3.71 -28.94 14.48
N LYS A 128 -3.16 -27.77 14.81
CA LYS A 128 -3.02 -27.35 16.21
C LYS A 128 -4.36 -26.93 16.82
N GLN A 129 -5.22 -26.25 16.06
CA GLN A 129 -6.59 -25.93 16.49
C GLN A 129 -7.46 -27.19 16.62
N ALA A 130 -7.35 -28.14 15.70
CA ALA A 130 -8.03 -29.43 15.79
C ALA A 130 -7.62 -30.21 17.05
N ARG A 131 -6.36 -30.11 17.49
CA ARG A 131 -5.91 -30.70 18.77
C ARG A 131 -6.39 -29.94 20.00
N ALA A 132 -6.59 -28.62 19.90
CA ALA A 132 -7.03 -27.79 21.02
C ALA A 132 -8.54 -27.91 21.29
N HIS A 133 -9.35 -28.17 20.26
CA HIS A 133 -10.79 -28.33 20.40
C HIS A 133 -11.24 -29.75 20.76
N GLY A 134 -10.30 -30.70 20.89
CA GLY A 134 -10.63 -32.10 21.14
C GLY A 134 -11.42 -32.73 19.97
N PRO A 135 -11.55 -34.06 19.94
CA PRO A 135 -12.52 -34.69 19.06
C PRO A 135 -13.91 -34.12 19.38
N PRO A 136 -14.77 -33.87 18.36
CA PRO A 136 -16.14 -33.47 18.61
C PRO A 136 -16.77 -34.47 19.58
N PRO A 137 -17.50 -33.99 20.61
CA PRO A 137 -18.15 -34.88 21.57
C PRO A 137 -18.98 -35.89 20.78
N ALA A 138 -18.71 -37.18 21.01
CA ALA A 138 -19.46 -38.24 20.36
C ALA A 138 -20.95 -37.98 20.56
N PRO A 139 -21.78 -38.10 19.51
CA PRO A 139 -23.22 -37.97 19.67
C PRO A 139 -23.66 -38.92 20.79
N PRO A 140 -24.47 -38.45 21.75
CA PRO A 140 -24.92 -39.31 22.83
C PRO A 140 -25.62 -40.52 22.21
N PRO A 141 -25.34 -41.75 22.66
CA PRO A 141 -26.09 -42.91 22.20
C PRO A 141 -27.56 -42.67 22.52
N ILE A 142 -28.40 -42.69 21.48
CA ILE A 142 -29.86 -42.59 21.60
C ILE A 142 -30.33 -43.89 22.25
N PHE A 143 -30.31 -43.94 23.58
CA PHE A 143 -31.04 -44.95 24.33
C PHE A 143 -32.42 -44.38 24.65
N SER A 144 -33.39 -44.80 23.84
CA SER A 144 -34.81 -44.66 24.14
C SER A 144 -35.15 -45.52 25.35
N LEU A 145 -35.28 -44.95 26.56
CA LEU A 145 -36.01 -45.60 27.65
C LEU A 145 -36.74 -44.57 28.53
N LEU A 146 -38.02 -44.86 28.74
CA LEU A 146 -39.01 -44.11 29.48
C LEU A 146 -38.73 -44.07 31.00
N THR A 147 -39.10 -42.95 31.63
CA THR A 147 -39.54 -42.75 33.05
C THR A 147 -38.56 -43.00 34.22
N PRO A 148 -38.85 -42.51 35.44
CA PRO A 148 -39.34 -41.19 35.86
C PRO A 148 -38.43 -40.54 36.93
N ALA A 149 -38.79 -39.32 37.31
CA ALA A 149 -38.08 -38.44 38.24
C ALA A 149 -37.71 -39.08 39.60
N HIS A 150 -36.46 -38.87 40.03
CA HIS A 150 -36.12 -38.85 41.45
C HIS A 150 -35.16 -37.68 41.73
N SER A 151 -35.66 -36.74 42.51
CA SER A 151 -34.92 -35.65 43.15
C SER A 151 -34.04 -36.21 44.26
N SER A 152 -32.78 -35.75 44.34
CA SER A 152 -32.06 -35.52 45.59
C SER A 152 -30.80 -34.66 45.37
N PRO A 153 -30.50 -33.71 46.27
CA PRO A 153 -29.40 -32.77 46.15
C PRO A 153 -28.13 -33.29 46.84
N SER A 154 -26.96 -33.03 46.28
CA SER A 154 -25.72 -32.99 47.07
C SER A 154 -24.82 -31.86 46.57
N THR A 155 -24.37 -31.06 47.54
CA THR A 155 -23.57 -29.84 47.40
C THR A 155 -22.07 -30.18 47.62
N PRO A 156 -21.14 -29.24 47.88
CA PRO A 156 -20.05 -28.93 46.95
C PRO A 156 -18.66 -29.20 47.55
N ARG A 157 -17.66 -29.64 46.77
CA ARG A 157 -16.25 -29.50 47.20
C ARG A 157 -15.25 -29.78 46.08
N GLY A 158 -14.43 -28.78 45.79
CA GLY A 158 -13.32 -28.89 44.83
C GLY A 158 -12.42 -27.66 44.87
N ARG A 159 -11.99 -27.28 46.07
CA ARG A 159 -10.99 -26.24 46.35
C ARG A 159 -9.61 -26.90 46.31
N GLY A 160 -8.70 -26.49 45.42
CA GLY A 160 -7.28 -26.84 45.60
C GLY A 160 -6.38 -26.76 44.38
N GLY A 161 -5.50 -25.75 44.37
CA GLY A 161 -4.19 -25.77 43.70
C GLY A 161 -4.17 -25.37 42.22
N SER A 162 -3.22 -24.60 41.69
CA SER A 162 -1.92 -24.21 42.21
C SER A 162 -1.44 -22.93 41.54
N LEU A 163 -0.76 -22.12 42.36
CA LEU A 163 -0.01 -20.93 42.01
C LEU A 163 1.26 -21.30 41.23
N ARG A 164 1.81 -20.29 40.53
CA ARG A 164 3.21 -20.09 40.10
C ARG A 164 3.52 -20.33 38.62
N GLY A 165 4.18 -19.32 38.05
CA GLY A 165 4.71 -19.26 36.70
C GLY A 165 4.71 -17.83 36.16
N ALA A 166 5.08 -16.84 36.98
CA ALA A 166 6.38 -16.18 36.87
C ALA A 166 6.55 -15.27 35.64
N ARG A 167 6.35 -13.97 35.92
CA ARG A 167 7.04 -12.80 35.38
C ARG A 167 8.13 -13.07 34.33
N GLY A 168 7.88 -12.60 33.11
CA GLY A 168 8.88 -12.37 32.08
C GLY A 168 8.82 -10.93 31.57
N THR A 169 9.07 -9.95 32.44
CA THR A 169 9.28 -8.55 32.03
C THR A 169 10.69 -8.42 31.45
N SER A 170 10.85 -8.63 30.14
CA SER A 170 12.09 -8.25 29.46
C SER A 170 11.97 -6.82 28.92
N ARG A 171 12.09 -5.86 29.84
CA ARG A 171 12.45 -4.48 29.51
C ARG A 171 13.93 -4.46 29.13
N ARG A 172 14.25 -4.51 27.84
CA ARG A 172 15.56 -4.05 27.37
C ARG A 172 15.48 -2.56 27.10
N THR A 173 15.87 -1.80 28.12
CA THR A 173 16.22 -0.39 28.03
C THR A 173 17.59 -0.27 27.34
N ASN A 174 17.61 0.02 26.05
CA ASN A 174 18.79 0.65 25.45
C ASN A 174 18.62 2.16 25.62
N SER A 175 18.96 2.62 26.82
CA SER A 175 19.24 4.02 27.11
C SER A 175 20.60 4.34 26.50
N ILE A 176 20.61 4.84 25.28
CA ILE A 176 21.78 5.50 24.70
C ILE A 176 21.42 6.99 24.72
N ARG A 177 22.07 7.71 25.62
CA ARG A 177 22.02 9.16 25.77
C ARG A 177 22.31 9.82 24.40
N PRO A 178 21.56 10.86 23.99
CA PRO A 178 22.06 11.76 22.96
C PRO A 178 23.15 12.66 23.57
N PRO A 179 24.28 12.89 22.89
CA PRO A 179 25.22 13.93 23.28
C PRO A 179 24.57 15.30 23.07
N THR A 180 24.48 16.05 24.16
CA THR A 180 24.16 17.47 24.19
C THR A 180 25.32 18.22 23.53
N PHE A 181 25.12 18.76 22.33
CA PHE A 181 25.96 19.84 21.83
C PHE A 181 25.06 21.04 21.53
N LEU A 182 25.08 21.95 22.50
CA LEU A 182 24.68 23.34 22.34
C LEU A 182 25.71 24.01 21.43
N THR A 183 25.29 24.48 20.26
CA THR A 183 26.01 25.54 19.57
C THR A 183 24.97 26.45 18.95
N GLN A 184 24.61 27.48 19.73
CA GLN A 184 23.90 28.65 19.25
C GLN A 184 24.88 29.43 18.36
N THR A 185 24.61 29.49 17.06
CA THR A 185 25.22 30.48 16.17
C THR A 185 24.23 31.65 16.07
N PRO A 186 24.63 32.88 16.46
CA PRO A 186 23.76 34.05 16.37
C PRO A 186 23.48 34.43 14.92
N LEU A 187 22.20 34.72 14.62
CA LEU A 187 21.75 35.31 13.37
C LEU A 187 22.38 36.69 13.15
N PRO A 188 22.94 36.99 11.96
CA PRO A 188 23.07 38.37 11.53
C PRO A 188 21.69 38.92 11.15
N SER A 189 21.30 40.01 11.82
CA SER A 189 20.19 40.87 11.43
C SER A 189 20.49 41.50 10.08
N ALA A 190 19.90 40.97 9.00
CA ALA A 190 19.91 41.62 7.70
C ALA A 190 18.69 42.54 7.59
N GLN A 191 18.99 43.77 7.24
CA GLN A 191 18.13 44.93 7.28
C GLN A 191 16.97 44.83 6.29
N HIS A 192 15.85 45.36 6.73
CA HIS A 192 14.62 45.57 5.98
C HIS A 192 14.84 46.64 4.90
N THR A 193 15.23 46.23 3.69
CA THR A 193 15.17 47.07 2.49
C THR A 193 13.81 46.89 1.83
N SER A 194 12.91 47.82 2.13
CA SER A 194 11.67 48.04 1.39
C SER A 194 12.01 48.53 -0.01
N ASN A 195 12.11 47.62 -0.98
CA ASN A 195 12.05 47.97 -2.40
C ASN A 195 10.60 47.80 -2.88
N PRO A 196 9.91 48.89 -3.28
CA PRO A 196 8.66 48.77 -4.00
C PRO A 196 8.96 48.30 -5.42
N PHE A 197 8.83 47.00 -5.67
CA PHE A 197 8.82 46.49 -7.03
C PHE A 197 7.50 46.89 -7.71
N PRO A 198 7.55 47.52 -8.89
CA PRO A 198 6.35 47.80 -9.66
C PRO A 198 5.73 46.47 -10.10
N THR A 199 4.44 46.32 -9.83
CA THR A 199 3.59 45.28 -10.40
C THR A 199 3.64 45.37 -11.92
N PRO A 200 4.12 44.33 -12.64
CA PRO A 200 3.88 44.24 -14.07
C PRO A 200 2.41 43.88 -14.29
N THR A 201 1.65 44.83 -14.81
CA THR A 201 0.31 44.62 -15.34
C THR A 201 0.42 43.65 -16.52
N TYR A 202 -0.10 42.43 -16.34
CA TYR A 202 0.03 41.32 -17.28
C TYR A 202 -1.23 41.24 -18.17
N ASP A 203 -1.50 42.28 -18.94
CA ASP A 203 -2.72 42.35 -19.79
C ASP A 203 -2.47 42.15 -21.29
N ASP A 204 -1.23 41.97 -21.78
CA ASP A 204 -0.98 41.89 -23.23
C ASP A 204 -0.02 40.76 -23.65
N PHE A 205 -0.39 39.49 -23.41
CA PHE A 205 0.36 38.36 -24.00
C PHE A 205 -0.50 37.20 -24.54
N PHE A 206 -1.82 37.36 -24.66
CA PHE A 206 -2.69 36.39 -25.33
C PHE A 206 -3.33 36.97 -26.58
N SER A 207 -2.51 37.21 -27.61
CA SER A 207 -3.00 37.38 -28.98
C SER A 207 -1.92 36.92 -29.95
N GLY A 208 -1.99 35.64 -30.32
CA GLY A 208 -1.27 35.13 -31.48
C GLY A 208 -0.35 33.95 -31.22
N ILE A 209 -0.91 32.78 -30.91
CA ILE A 209 -0.30 31.53 -31.40
C ILE A 209 -1.36 30.81 -32.20
N ALA A 210 -1.32 31.10 -33.50
CA ALA A 210 -2.07 30.40 -34.51
C ALA A 210 -1.78 28.90 -34.44
N SER A 211 -2.87 28.12 -34.46
CA SER A 211 -3.01 26.80 -35.07
C SER A 211 -1.72 26.20 -35.65
N SER A 212 -0.95 25.50 -34.81
CA SER A 212 0.00 24.50 -35.29
C SER A 212 -0.59 23.12 -35.05
N HIS A 213 -1.10 22.53 -36.12
CA HIS A 213 -1.42 21.11 -36.19
C HIS A 213 -0.29 20.28 -35.55
N PRO A 214 -0.57 19.39 -34.58
CA PRO A 214 0.43 18.42 -34.17
C PRO A 214 0.68 17.46 -35.35
N PRO A 215 1.95 17.07 -35.62
CA PRO A 215 2.23 16.00 -36.57
C PRO A 215 1.58 14.72 -36.04
N ARG A 216 0.71 14.15 -36.86
CA ARG A 216 0.10 12.84 -36.68
C ARG A 216 1.23 11.80 -36.68
N LEU A 217 1.74 11.49 -35.49
CA LEU A 217 2.65 10.37 -35.30
C LEU A 217 1.79 9.10 -35.35
N ASP A 218 1.71 8.49 -36.53
CA ASP A 218 1.26 7.12 -36.71
C ASP A 218 2.26 6.18 -36.00
N PHE A 219 2.17 6.11 -34.67
CA PHE A 219 2.83 5.07 -33.90
C PHE A 219 2.15 3.75 -34.25
N LEU A 220 2.71 3.08 -35.25
CA LEU A 220 2.58 1.64 -35.44
C LEU A 220 3.04 0.95 -34.15
N PHE A 221 2.10 0.73 -33.22
CA PHE A 221 2.28 -0.20 -32.12
C PHE A 221 2.46 -1.59 -32.73
N HIS A 222 3.71 -1.96 -32.94
CA HIS A 222 4.11 -3.34 -33.16
C HIS A 222 3.89 -4.08 -31.84
N LEU A 223 2.69 -4.65 -31.67
CA LEU A 223 2.42 -5.56 -30.56
C LEU A 223 3.44 -6.71 -30.64
N PRO A 224 4.15 -7.05 -29.55
CA PRO A 224 4.92 -8.29 -29.51
C PRO A 224 3.94 -9.46 -29.63
N SER A 225 4.02 -10.13 -30.77
CA SER A 225 3.32 -11.37 -31.08
C SER A 225 3.53 -12.37 -29.93
N ARG A 226 2.45 -12.67 -29.22
CA ARG A 226 2.43 -13.69 -28.17
C ARG A 226 2.82 -15.02 -28.82
N ARG A 227 4.00 -15.54 -28.45
CA ARG A 227 4.43 -16.89 -28.83
C ARG A 227 3.38 -17.90 -28.37
N PRO A 228 2.93 -18.82 -29.23
CA PRO A 228 2.08 -19.94 -28.81
C PRO A 228 2.90 -20.87 -27.91
N LEU A 229 2.37 -21.17 -26.73
CA LEU A 229 2.92 -22.18 -25.82
C LEU A 229 2.86 -23.54 -26.51
N SER A 230 4.00 -24.09 -26.90
CA SER A 230 4.10 -25.47 -27.37
C SER A 230 3.78 -26.42 -26.22
N LEU A 231 2.67 -27.12 -26.30
CA LEU A 231 2.37 -28.28 -25.45
C LEU A 231 3.48 -29.33 -25.65
N VAL A 232 4.22 -29.64 -24.59
CA VAL A 232 5.11 -30.80 -24.55
C VAL A 232 4.28 -32.01 -24.07
N PRO A 233 4.08 -33.05 -24.88
CA PRO A 233 3.47 -34.28 -24.41
C PRO A 233 4.48 -35.09 -23.60
N HIS A 234 4.26 -35.18 -22.28
CA HIS A 234 4.95 -36.17 -21.45
C HIS A 234 4.36 -37.56 -21.74
N SER A 235 5.04 -38.31 -22.61
CA SER A 235 4.87 -39.75 -22.74
C SER A 235 5.53 -40.43 -21.53
N LYS A 236 4.74 -41.10 -20.70
CA LYS A 236 5.24 -42.01 -19.66
C LYS A 236 5.43 -43.39 -20.26
N LYS A 237 6.64 -43.93 -20.13
CA LYS A 237 6.90 -45.37 -20.13
C LYS A 237 6.77 -45.88 -18.69
#